data_AF-A0A817MN50-F1
#
_entry.id   AF-A0A817MN50-F1
#
_cell.length_a   1.000
_cell.length_b   1.000
_cell.length_c   1.000
_cell.angle_alpha   90.00
_cell.angle_beta   90.00
_cell.angle_gamma   90.00
#
_symmetry.space_group_name_H-M   'P 1'
#
loop_
_entity.id
_entity.type
_entity.pdbx_description
1 polymer ?
#
loop_
_entity_poly.entity_id
_entity_poly.type
_entity_poly.pdbx_seq_one_letter_code
_entity_poly.pdbx_strand_id
1 'polypeptide(L)'
;MDSSSKEQIIAGALQKAQKEGGIGLKEKLRKLLVERHIPFIPVAVEVQSLRTLGYGVFGMVDLICYEKKLYAHKKARQPTSEQRGGILEEGIKLSDIAQHHPNIQRLNFINLRTFGLVIDYCSNGSLD
;
A
#
# COMPACT_ATOMS: atom_id res chain seq x y z
N MET A 1 7.79 10.05 -15.59
CA MET A 1 6.41 10.57 -15.42
C MET A 1 6.56 12.03 -15.08
N ASP A 2 5.96 12.94 -15.86
CA ASP A 2 6.02 14.37 -15.53
C ASP A 2 5.19 14.68 -14.26
N SER A 3 5.48 15.82 -13.61
CA SER A 3 4.84 16.18 -12.34
C SER A 3 3.31 16.36 -12.48
N SER A 4 2.85 16.86 -13.63
CA SER A 4 1.42 17.09 -13.90
C SER A 4 0.63 15.78 -13.96
N SER A 5 1.16 14.74 -14.60
CA SER A 5 0.51 13.42 -14.66
C SER A 5 0.46 12.76 -13.28
N LYS A 6 1.48 12.95 -12.45
CA LYS A 6 1.53 12.38 -11.09
C LYS A 6 0.43 12.97 -10.20
N GLU A 7 0.25 14.29 -10.24
CA GLU A 7 -0.79 15.00 -9.46
C GLU A 7 -2.20 14.57 -9.87
N GLN A 8 -2.46 14.39 -11.16
CA GLN A 8 -3.75 13.90 -11.66
C GLN A 8 -4.05 12.49 -11.14
N ILE A 9 -3.07 11.59 -11.13
CA ILE A 9 -3.23 10.23 -10.60
C ILE A 9 -3.54 10.26 -9.10
N ILE A 10 -2.81 11.09 -8.33
CA ILE A 10 -3.05 11.24 -6.89
C ILE A 10 -4.46 11.80 -6.64
N ALA A 11 -4.85 12.86 -7.37
CA ALA A 11 -6.17 13.46 -7.23
C ALA A 11 -7.29 12.45 -7.51
N GLY A 12 -7.16 11.66 -8.58
CA GLY A 12 -8.11 10.59 -8.90
C GLY A 12 -8.17 9.51 -7.81
N ALA A 13 -7.03 9.11 -7.25
CA ALA A 13 -6.98 8.14 -6.16
C ALA A 13 -7.64 8.67 -4.87
N LEU A 14 -7.44 9.95 -4.53
CA LEU A 14 -8.07 10.58 -3.37
C LEU A 14 -9.59 10.72 -3.54
N GLN A 15 -10.08 11.04 -4.74
CA GLN A 15 -11.51 11.05 -5.04
C GLN A 15 -12.12 9.65 -4.91
N LYS A 16 -11.44 8.61 -5.42
CA LYS A 16 -11.85 7.22 -5.25
C LYS A 16 -11.91 6.83 -3.77
N ALA A 17 -10.88 7.15 -2.99
CA ALA A 17 -10.83 6.85 -1.55
C ALA A 17 -11.99 7.52 -0.78
N GLN A 18 -12.31 8.78 -1.11
CA GLN A 18 -13.46 9.50 -0.55
C GLN A 18 -14.77 8.77 -0.87
N LYS A 19 -14.96 8.33 -2.12
CA LYS A 19 -16.17 7.63 -2.57
C LYS A 19 -16.32 6.26 -1.90
N GLU A 20 -15.22 5.53 -1.74
CA GLU A 20 -15.24 4.14 -1.25
C GLU A 20 -15.17 4.01 0.28
N GLY A 21 -14.67 5.04 0.98
CA GLY A 21 -14.45 4.96 2.42
C GLY A 21 -14.58 6.26 3.20
N GLY A 22 -15.11 7.31 2.57
CA GLY A 22 -15.32 8.62 3.19
C GLY A 22 -14.03 9.38 3.48
N ILE A 23 -14.18 10.45 4.27
CA ILE A 23 -13.09 11.39 4.63
C ILE A 23 -11.94 10.65 5.31
N GLY A 24 -12.24 9.70 6.20
CA GLY A 24 -11.23 8.97 6.95
C GLY A 24 -10.26 8.18 6.07
N LEU A 25 -10.77 7.49 5.04
CA LEU A 25 -9.92 6.74 4.11
C LEU A 25 -9.10 7.67 3.20
N LYS A 26 -9.73 8.75 2.71
CA LYS A 26 -9.06 9.78 1.90
C LYS A 26 -7.88 10.39 2.66
N GLU A 27 -8.07 10.80 3.92
CA GLU A 27 -7.01 11.46 4.69
C GLU A 27 -5.82 10.54 4.95
N LYS A 28 -6.07 9.25 5.22
CA LYS A 28 -4.97 8.29 5.39
C LYS A 28 -4.16 8.11 4.11
N LEU A 29 -4.84 7.99 2.97
CA LEU A 29 -4.16 7.89 1.67
C LEU A 29 -3.39 9.17 1.33
N ARG A 30 -3.97 10.35 1.62
CA ARG A 30 -3.34 11.65 1.42
C ARG A 30 -2.06 11.78 2.24
N LYS A 31 -2.07 11.40 3.52
CA LYS A 31 -0.86 11.41 4.36
C LYS A 31 0.27 10.61 3.73
N LEU A 32 0.00 9.41 3.25
CA LEU A 32 1.02 8.56 2.62
C LEU A 32 1.56 9.14 1.30
N LEU A 33 0.68 9.58 0.40
CA LEU A 33 1.08 10.02 -0.94
C LEU A 33 1.65 11.45 -0.97
N VAL A 34 1.06 12.36 -0.18
CA VAL A 34 1.32 13.79 -0.26
C VAL A 34 2.27 14.25 0.84
N GLU A 35 2.06 13.85 2.10
CA GLU A 35 2.91 14.30 3.20
C GLU A 35 4.20 13.48 3.29
N ARG A 36 4.10 12.16 3.12
CA ARG A 36 5.25 11.26 3.21
C ARG A 36 5.89 10.90 1.87
N HIS A 37 5.30 11.38 0.77
CA HIS A 37 5.78 11.15 -0.59
C HIS A 37 6.06 9.68 -0.93
N ILE A 38 5.30 8.74 -0.34
CA ILE A 38 5.46 7.31 -0.63
C ILE A 38 5.17 7.08 -2.12
N PRO A 39 6.08 6.40 -2.86
CA PRO A 39 5.84 6.02 -4.24
C PRO A 39 4.56 5.18 -4.39
N PHE A 40 4.02 5.10 -5.60
CA PHE A 40 2.78 4.36 -5.83
C PHE A 40 2.76 3.61 -7.16
N ILE A 41 1.96 2.56 -7.19
CA ILE A 41 1.61 1.81 -8.40
C ILE A 41 0.24 2.33 -8.87
N PRO A 42 0.14 2.93 -10.09
CA PRO A 42 -1.11 3.44 -10.62
C PRO A 42 -2.16 2.35 -10.79
N VAL A 43 -3.44 2.72 -10.72
CA VAL A 43 -4.58 1.78 -10.88
C VAL A 43 -4.52 1.00 -12.20
N ALA A 44 -4.06 1.67 -13.26
CA ALA A 44 -3.93 1.09 -14.61
C ALA A 44 -2.86 0.00 -14.71
N VAL A 45 -1.88 -0.02 -13.79
CA VAL A 45 -0.83 -1.03 -13.79
C VAL A 45 -1.34 -2.28 -13.07
N GLU A 46 -1.38 -3.38 -13.78
CA GLU A 46 -1.69 -4.68 -13.20
C GLU A 46 -0.44 -5.27 -12.55
N VAL A 47 -0.60 -5.72 -11.31
CA VAL A 47 0.48 -6.35 -10.54
C VAL A 47 0.11 -7.82 -10.36
N GLN A 48 0.95 -8.70 -10.91
CA GLN A 48 0.73 -10.13 -10.83
C GLN A 48 0.97 -10.64 -9.40
N SER A 49 -0.05 -11.28 -8.82
CA SER A 49 0.08 -12.08 -7.61
C SER A 49 0.61 -13.45 -7.97
N LEU A 50 1.69 -13.87 -7.33
CA LEU A 50 2.33 -15.17 -7.55
C LEU A 50 1.75 -16.23 -6.61
N ARG A 51 1.57 -15.88 -5.34
CA ARG A 51 0.93 -16.72 -4.31
C ARG A 51 0.56 -15.90 -3.08
N THR A 52 -0.42 -16.37 -2.32
CA THR A 52 -0.72 -15.84 -0.98
C THR A 52 0.36 -16.30 0.00
N LEU A 53 0.92 -15.38 0.78
CA LEU A 53 1.88 -15.65 1.85
C LEU A 53 1.20 -15.87 3.20
N GLY A 54 0.07 -15.21 3.45
CA GLY A 54 -0.65 -15.37 4.71
C GLY A 54 -1.81 -14.39 4.88
N TYR A 55 -2.47 -14.50 6.04
CA TYR A 55 -3.60 -13.67 6.44
C TYR A 55 -3.29 -12.98 7.76
N GLY A 56 -3.75 -11.73 7.88
CA GLY A 56 -3.70 -10.98 9.13
C GLY A 56 -5.07 -10.43 9.48
N VAL A 57 -5.15 -9.74 10.62
CA VAL A 57 -6.40 -9.17 11.15
C VAL A 57 -7.13 -8.31 10.12
N PHE A 58 -6.40 -7.50 9.35
CA PHE A 58 -6.98 -6.53 8.42
C PHE A 58 -6.95 -6.96 6.95
N GLY A 59 -6.44 -8.15 6.63
CA GLY A 59 -6.36 -8.55 5.22
C GLY A 59 -5.48 -9.76 4.94
N MET A 60 -4.89 -9.74 3.75
CA MET A 60 -4.02 -10.80 3.24
C MET A 60 -2.74 -10.21 2.70
N VAL A 61 -1.71 -11.05 2.62
CA VAL A 61 -0.41 -10.71 2.06
C VAL A 61 -0.15 -11.63 0.87
N ASP A 62 0.09 -11.03 -0.29
CA ASP A 62 0.48 -11.74 -1.51
C ASP A 62 1.96 -11.51 -1.81
N LEU A 63 2.63 -12.54 -2.32
CA LEU A 63 3.89 -12.36 -3.03
C LEU A 63 3.58 -11.83 -4.43
N ILE A 64 4.17 -10.69 -4.77
CA ILE A 64 4.03 -10.07 -6.09
C ILE A 64 5.38 -9.89 -6.77
N CYS A 65 5.38 -9.82 -8.11
CA CYS A 65 6.52 -9.34 -8.87
C CYS A 65 6.18 -7.97 -9.47
N TYR A 66 7.02 -6.97 -9.21
CA TYR A 66 6.89 -5.62 -9.78
C TYR A 66 8.28 -5.11 -10.16
N GLU A 67 8.45 -4.61 -11.39
CA GLU A 67 9.74 -4.13 -11.90
C GLU A 67 10.89 -5.15 -11.72
N LYS A 68 10.61 -6.44 -11.98
CA LYS A 68 11.56 -7.56 -11.83
C LYS A 68 12.07 -7.80 -10.39
N LYS A 69 11.39 -7.25 -9.38
CA LYS A 69 11.66 -7.48 -7.97
C LYS A 69 10.46 -8.09 -7.27
N LEU A 70 10.74 -8.95 -6.28
CA LEU A 70 9.72 -9.56 -5.44
C LEU A 70 9.38 -8.65 -4.26
N TYR A 71 8.09 -8.50 -3.99
CA TYR A 71 7.58 -7.73 -2.85
C TYR A 71 6.44 -8.49 -2.16
N ALA A 72 6.18 -8.12 -0.91
CA ALA A 72 4.96 -8.50 -0.22
C ALA A 72 3.91 -7.40 -0.39
N HIS A 73 2.73 -7.75 -0.89
CA HIS A 73 1.61 -6.84 -1.08
C HIS A 73 0.53 -7.13 -0.05
N LYS A 74 0.46 -6.29 0.98
CA LYS A 74 -0.56 -6.35 2.02
C LYS A 74 -1.80 -5.57 1.58
N LYS A 75 -2.92 -6.27 1.44
CA LYS A 75 -4.17 -5.71 0.92
C LYS A 75 -5.38 -6.25 1.68
N ALA A 76 -6.49 -5.53 1.60
CA ALA A 76 -7.71 -5.93 2.27
C ALA A 76 -8.22 -7.25 1.66
N ARG A 77 -8.67 -8.19 2.52
CA ARG A 77 -9.25 -9.46 2.05
C ARG A 77 -10.62 -9.22 1.44
N GLN A 78 -11.38 -8.32 2.07
CA GLN A 78 -12.62 -7.77 1.55
C GLN A 78 -12.39 -6.28 1.32
N PRO A 79 -12.86 -5.69 0.21
CA PRO A 79 -12.60 -4.29 -0.12
C PRO A 79 -13.42 -3.30 0.74
N THR A 80 -13.58 -3.56 2.04
CA THR A 80 -14.29 -2.70 2.97
C THR A 80 -13.43 -1.49 3.36
N SER A 81 -14.08 -0.36 3.63
CA SER A 81 -13.40 0.86 4.08
C SER A 81 -12.60 0.62 5.37
N GLU A 82 -13.13 -0.18 6.29
CA GLU A 82 -12.48 -0.49 7.56
C GLU A 82 -11.15 -1.23 7.36
N GLN A 83 -11.13 -2.31 6.57
CA GLN A 83 -9.90 -3.06 6.32
C GLN A 83 -8.86 -2.22 5.59
N ARG A 84 -9.27 -1.48 4.56
CA ARG A 84 -8.40 -0.54 3.83
C ARG A 84 -7.87 0.56 4.75
N GLY A 85 -8.72 1.11 5.60
CA GLY A 85 -8.37 2.12 6.58
C GLY A 85 -7.37 1.60 7.63
N GLY A 86 -7.49 0.33 8.05
CA GLY A 86 -6.53 -0.33 8.93
C GLY A 86 -5.18 -0.57 8.25
N ILE A 87 -5.19 -0.99 6.98
CA ILE A 87 -3.97 -1.19 6.19
C ILE A 87 -3.22 0.13 5.96
N LEU A 88 -3.92 1.21 5.56
CA LEU A 88 -3.27 2.51 5.39
C LEU A 88 -2.77 3.06 6.73
N GLU A 89 -3.48 2.86 7.84
CA GLU A 89 -3.02 3.22 9.18
C GLU A 89 -1.71 2.51 9.57
N GLU A 90 -1.58 1.23 9.22
CA GLU A 90 -0.33 0.50 9.41
C GLU A 90 0.78 1.07 8.54
N GLY A 91 0.50 1.39 7.27
CA GLY A 91 1.46 2.02 6.37
C GLY A 91 1.96 3.36 6.92
N ILE A 92 1.06 4.14 7.55
CA ILE A 92 1.39 5.41 8.19
C ILE A 92 2.44 5.18 9.28
N LYS A 93 2.18 4.25 10.19
CA LYS A 93 3.11 3.89 11.28
C LYS A 93 4.43 3.38 10.73
N LEU A 94 4.38 2.50 9.73
CA LEU A 94 5.58 1.90 9.12
C LEU A 94 6.48 2.96 8.50
N SER A 95 5.90 3.93 7.78
CA SER A 95 6.66 5.02 7.17
C SER A 95 7.30 5.97 8.19
N ASP A 96 6.71 6.13 9.38
CA ASP A 96 7.30 6.94 10.45
C ASP A 96 8.53 6.27 11.07
N ILE A 97 8.53 4.94 11.19
CA ILE A 97 9.61 4.20 11.86
C ILE A 97 10.71 3.71 10.91
N ALA A 98 10.41 3.51 9.62
CA ALA A 98 11.34 2.89 8.68
C ALA A 98 12.63 3.72 8.44
N GLN A 99 12.57 5.03 8.66
CA GLN A 99 13.73 5.91 8.56
C GLN A 99 14.67 5.81 9.78
N HIS A 100 14.21 5.22 10.87
CA HIS A 100 14.92 5.19 12.15
C HIS A 100 15.57 3.85 12.47
N HIS A 101 15.20 2.76 11.77
CA HIS A 101 15.68 1.43 12.13
C HIS A 101 15.88 0.49 10.94
N PRO A 102 17.08 -0.12 10.77
CA PRO A 102 17.39 -0.96 9.61
C PRO A 102 16.66 -2.31 9.61
N ASN A 103 16.19 -2.80 10.76
CA ASN A 103 15.52 -4.10 10.87
C ASN A 103 14.00 -4.02 10.72
N ILE A 104 13.47 -2.86 10.31
CA ILE A 104 12.05 -2.69 10.01
C ILE A 104 11.84 -2.81 8.51
N GLN A 105 10.86 -3.62 8.10
CA GLN A 105 10.48 -3.76 6.69
C GLN A 105 10.09 -2.40 6.11
N ARG A 106 10.59 -2.08 4.92
CA ARG A 106 10.31 -0.79 4.28
C ARG A 106 8.98 -0.83 3.55
N LEU A 107 8.25 0.27 3.65
CA LEU A 107 7.15 0.59 2.75
C LEU A 107 7.72 1.15 1.43
N ASN A 108 7.65 0.36 0.36
CA ASN A 108 8.20 0.74 -0.94
C ASN A 108 7.17 1.50 -1.79
N PHE A 109 5.93 0.99 -1.87
CA PHE A 109 4.88 1.61 -2.68
C PHE A 109 3.49 1.47 -2.04
N ILE A 110 2.57 2.34 -2.46
CA ILE A 110 1.13 2.13 -2.31
C ILE A 110 0.53 1.63 -3.63
N ASN A 111 -0.22 0.52 -3.61
CA ASN A 111 -0.99 0.09 -4.78
C ASN A 111 -2.35 0.80 -4.79
N LEU A 112 -2.55 1.72 -5.74
CA LEU A 112 -3.77 2.55 -5.79
C LEU A 112 -5.02 1.78 -6.24
N ARG A 113 -4.85 0.61 -6.88
CA ARG A 113 -5.98 -0.25 -7.24
C ARG A 113 -6.62 -0.84 -5.98
N THR A 114 -5.79 -1.32 -5.06
CA THR A 114 -6.23 -2.06 -3.85
C THR A 114 -6.25 -1.20 -2.59
N PHE A 115 -5.62 -0.03 -2.58
CA PHE A 115 -5.20 0.70 -1.39
C PHE A 115 -4.34 -0.15 -0.44
N GLY A 116 -3.55 -1.06 -1.03
CA GLY A 116 -2.63 -1.94 -0.31
C GLY A 116 -1.22 -1.37 -0.20
N LEU A 117 -0.46 -1.89 0.74
CA LEU A 117 0.95 -1.58 0.96
C LEU A 117 1.83 -2.58 0.21
N VAL A 118 2.83 -2.10 -0.50
CA VAL A 118 3.89 -2.93 -1.09
C VAL A 118 5.14 -2.75 -0.23
N ILE A 119 5.51 -3.80 0.49
CA ILE A 119 6.60 -3.82 1.47
C ILE A 119 7.68 -4.82 1.06
N ASP A 120 8.82 -4.75 1.74
CA ASP A 120 9.92 -5.70 1.54
C ASP A 120 9.45 -7.15 1.68
N TYR A 121 9.90 -8.01 0.78
CA TYR A 121 9.65 -9.45 0.87
C TYR A 121 10.75 -10.14 1.69
N CYS A 122 10.36 -10.75 2.81
CA CYS A 122 11.22 -11.65 3.58
C CYS A 122 10.97 -13.10 3.16
N SER A 123 11.95 -13.74 2.52
CA SER A 123 11.82 -15.10 1.99
C SER A 123 11.54 -16.17 3.04
N ASN A 124 12.06 -15.97 4.26
CA ASN A 124 11.91 -16.91 5.37
C ASN A 124 10.54 -16.82 6.07
N GLY A 125 9.68 -15.88 5.67
CA GLY A 125 8.37 -15.69 6.29
C GLY A 125 8.45 -15.11 7.70
N SER A 126 7.43 -15.38 8.50
CA SER A 126 7.40 -15.06 9.93
C SER A 126 8.07 -16.17 10.74
N LEU A 127 8.38 -15.89 12.02
CA LEU A 127 9.06 -16.85 12.89
C LEU A 127 8.14 -17.92 13.48
N ASP A 128 6.83 -17.65 13.48
CA ASP A 128 5.77 -18.53 13.97
C ASP A 128 5.32 -19.57 12.93
#